data_AF-A0A482VX80-F1
#
_entry.id   AF-A0A482VX80-F1
#
_cell.length_a   1.000
_cell.length_b   1.000
_cell.length_c   1.000
_cell.angle_alpha   90.00
_cell.angle_beta   90.00
_cell.angle_gamma   90.00
#
_symmetry.space_group_name_H-M   'P 1'
#
loop_
_entity.id
_entity.type
_entity.pdbx_description
1 polymer ?
#
loop_
_entity_poly.entity_id
_entity_poly.type
_entity_poly.pdbx_seq_one_letter_code
_entity_poly.pdbx_strand_id
1 'polypeptide(L)'
;MIYFYFPIDGHNDNIYYAKYLFKRIVPKYSAYLCYIYYAIFPFLEYMMMFNPILLLYNTTQLKFQVYYLNELLQNIGKTRQNIYLPRIGSSLMFASATTLFAIVAGQLLTNESLKILESAANSRWTSWSQANRRSLLIFMINAQKPFVIGTAFYICEYPFIITAGKFVS
;
A
#
# COMPACT_ATOMS: atom_id res chain seq x y z
N MET A 1 -2.20 -12.30 9.73
CA MET A 1 -2.93 -12.97 8.64
C MET A 1 -3.75 -11.90 7.95
N ILE A 2 -3.35 -11.46 6.76
CA ILE A 2 -4.11 -10.46 5.99
C ILE A 2 -5.30 -11.23 5.43
N TYR A 3 -6.48 -10.98 5.99
CA TYR A 3 -7.71 -11.54 5.43
C TYR A 3 -8.02 -10.79 4.14
N PHE A 4 -7.60 -11.35 3.01
CA PHE A 4 -8.17 -10.97 1.73
C PHE A 4 -9.65 -11.33 1.77
N TYR A 5 -10.51 -10.32 1.92
CA TYR A 5 -11.92 -10.47 1.64
C TYR A 5 -12.04 -10.79 0.15
N PHE A 6 -11.99 -12.08 -0.19
CA PHE A 6 -12.49 -12.54 -1.46
C PHE A 6 -13.89 -11.97 -1.63
N PRO A 7 -14.30 -11.53 -2.83
CA PRO A 7 -15.64 -11.05 -3.06
C PRO A 7 -16.63 -12.19 -2.80
N ILE A 8 -17.11 -12.28 -1.56
CA ILE A 8 -18.15 -13.20 -1.13
C ILE A 8 -19.42 -12.71 -1.81
N ASP A 9 -19.80 -13.36 -2.90
CA ASP A 9 -21.14 -13.28 -3.45
C ASP A 9 -22.12 -13.67 -2.34
N GLY A 10 -23.08 -12.79 -2.02
CA GLY A 10 -24.13 -13.21 -1.09
C GLY A 10 -25.00 -12.13 -0.44
N HIS A 11 -24.53 -10.88 -0.26
CA HIS A 11 -25.34 -9.94 0.52
C HIS A 11 -25.43 -8.50 0.03
N ASN A 12 -24.65 -8.10 -0.97
CA ASN A 12 -24.70 -6.71 -1.42
C ASN A 12 -24.23 -6.59 -2.88
N ASP A 13 -25.12 -6.91 -3.82
CA ASP A 13 -24.88 -6.77 -5.28
C ASP A 13 -24.44 -5.34 -5.70
N ASN A 14 -24.64 -4.36 -4.80
CA ASN A 14 -24.23 -2.97 -4.97
C ASN A 14 -22.74 -2.70 -4.67
N ILE A 15 -22.02 -3.61 -3.99
CA ILE A 15 -20.60 -3.42 -3.66
C ILE A 15 -19.72 -3.64 -4.89
N TYR A 16 -20.08 -4.57 -5.78
CA TYR A 16 -19.32 -4.86 -7.01
C TYR A 16 -20.01 -4.25 -8.22
N TYR A 17 -19.88 -2.93 -8.35
CA TYR A 17 -20.46 -2.12 -9.44
C TYR A 17 -20.19 -2.72 -10.83
N ALA A 18 -19.02 -3.33 -11.07
CA ALA A 18 -18.67 -3.97 -12.33
C ALA A 18 -19.61 -5.13 -12.73
N LYS A 19 -19.98 -6.01 -11.79
CA LYS A 19 -20.91 -7.14 -12.04
C LYS A 19 -22.30 -6.64 -12.42
N TYR A 20 -22.79 -5.62 -11.70
CA TYR A 20 -24.06 -4.95 -12.03
C TYR A 20 -24.00 -4.27 -13.40
N LEU A 21 -22.89 -3.58 -13.70
CA LEU A 21 -22.66 -2.92 -14.98
C LEU A 21 -22.66 -3.91 -16.15
N PHE A 22 -21.98 -5.06 -16.01
CA PHE A 22 -21.94 -6.09 -17.05
C PHE A 22 -23.31 -6.70 -17.32
N LYS A 23 -24.09 -6.96 -16.25
CA LYS A 23 -25.48 -7.43 -16.41
C LYS A 23 -26.38 -6.39 -17.08
N ARG A 24 -26.16 -5.09 -16.81
CA ARG A 24 -26.99 -4.00 -17.35
C ARG A 24 -26.66 -3.65 -18.81
N ILE A 25 -25.39 -3.61 -19.18
CA ILE A 25 -24.96 -3.17 -20.52
C ILE A 25 -24.92 -4.33 -21.51
N VAL A 26 -24.45 -5.50 -21.10
CA VAL A 26 -24.24 -6.66 -22.00
C VAL A 26 -24.72 -7.96 -21.34
N PRO A 27 -26.05 -8.14 -21.17
CA PRO A 27 -26.61 -9.27 -20.43
C PRO A 27 -26.18 -10.62 -21.00
N LYS A 28 -26.10 -10.74 -22.34
CA LYS A 28 -25.74 -11.96 -23.07
C LYS A 28 -24.31 -12.46 -22.78
N TYR A 29 -23.37 -11.55 -22.49
CA TYR A 29 -21.96 -11.88 -22.20
C TYR A 29 -21.57 -11.61 -20.75
N SER A 30 -22.54 -11.26 -19.90
CA SER A 30 -22.30 -10.84 -18.52
C SER A 30 -21.54 -11.89 -17.70
N ALA A 31 -21.85 -13.18 -17.86
CA ALA A 31 -21.17 -14.28 -17.18
C ALA A 31 -19.69 -14.38 -17.57
N TYR A 32 -19.38 -14.24 -18.86
CA TYR A 32 -18.00 -14.28 -19.37
C TYR A 32 -17.18 -13.08 -18.90
N LEU A 33 -17.76 -11.88 -18.94
CA LEU A 33 -17.09 -10.66 -18.45
C LEU A 33 -16.88 -10.70 -16.93
N CYS A 34 -17.84 -11.23 -16.16
CA CYS A 34 -17.65 -11.44 -14.72
C CYS A 34 -16.51 -12.43 -14.45
N TYR A 35 -16.41 -13.52 -15.22
CA TYR A 35 -15.32 -14.48 -15.08
C TYR A 35 -13.95 -13.83 -15.33
N ILE A 36 -13.80 -13.05 -16.41
CA ILE A 36 -12.57 -12.30 -16.69
C ILE A 36 -12.26 -11.33 -15.55
N TYR A 37 -13.25 -10.59 -15.07
CA TYR A 37 -13.09 -9.65 -13.96
C TYR A 37 -12.58 -10.34 -12.68
N TYR A 38 -13.14 -11.49 -12.33
CA TYR A 38 -12.67 -12.26 -11.19
C TYR A 38 -11.26 -12.84 -11.39
N ALA A 39 -10.93 -13.29 -12.60
CA ALA A 39 -9.61 -13.82 -12.94
C ALA A 39 -8.49 -12.76 -12.89
N ILE A 40 -8.82 -11.47 -13.03
CA ILE A 40 -7.85 -10.37 -12.94
C ILE A 40 -7.43 -10.10 -11.49
N PHE A 41 -8.25 -10.41 -10.48
CA PHE A 41 -7.92 -10.08 -9.08
C PHE A 41 -6.63 -10.75 -8.57
N PRO A 42 -6.40 -12.07 -8.73
CA PRO A 42 -5.15 -12.70 -8.32
C PRO A 42 -3.92 -12.11 -9.04
N PHE A 43 -4.09 -11.73 -10.31
CA PHE A 43 -3.03 -11.08 -11.08
C PHE A 43 -2.73 -9.67 -10.56
N LEU A 44 -3.77 -8.90 -10.22
CA LEU A 44 -3.63 -7.56 -9.64
C LEU A 44 -2.95 -7.63 -8.27
N GLU A 45 -3.37 -8.58 -7.43
CA GLU A 45 -2.77 -8.86 -6.13
C GLU A 45 -1.29 -9.23 -6.26
N TYR A 46 -0.95 -10.12 -7.20
CA TYR A 46 0.43 -10.48 -7.51
C TYR A 46 1.27 -9.27 -7.93
N MET A 47 0.75 -8.43 -8.84
CA MET A 47 1.44 -7.20 -9.29
C MET A 47 1.62 -6.18 -8.16
N MET A 48 0.63 -6.06 -7.27
CA MET A 48 0.72 -5.21 -6.08
C MET A 48 1.73 -5.73 -5.07
N MET A 49 1.90 -7.05 -4.95
CA MET A 49 2.85 -7.68 -4.02
C MET A 49 4.28 -7.73 -4.57
N PHE A 50 4.46 -7.74 -5.90
CA PHE A 50 5.78 -7.82 -6.53
C PHE A 50 6.67 -6.61 -6.21
N ASN A 51 6.12 -5.38 -6.30
CA ASN A 51 6.85 -4.16 -5.99
C ASN A 51 7.42 -4.10 -4.55
N PRO A 52 6.63 -4.35 -3.48
CA PRO A 52 7.16 -4.35 -2.12
C PRO A 52 8.14 -5.51 -1.87
N ILE A 53 7.94 -6.69 -2.47
CA ILE A 53 8.90 -7.80 -2.37
C ILE A 53 10.23 -7.43 -3.03
N LEU A 54 10.20 -6.82 -4.21
CA LEU A 54 11.40 -6.35 -4.91
C LEU A 54 12.13 -5.27 -4.11
N LEU A 55 11.39 -4.35 -3.48
CA LEU A 55 11.96 -3.34 -2.58
C LEU A 55 12.62 -3.99 -1.36
N LEU A 56 11.97 -4.96 -0.71
CA LEU A 56 12.53 -5.74 0.41
C LEU A 56 13.79 -6.52 0.01
N TYR A 57 13.78 -7.10 -1.17
CA TYR A 57 14.92 -7.84 -1.72
C TYR A 57 16.12 -6.91 -1.97
N ASN A 58 15.90 -5.82 -2.72
CA ASN A 58 16.95 -4.83 -3.01
C ASN A 58 17.50 -4.20 -1.73
N THR A 59 16.65 -3.96 -0.74
CA THR A 59 17.09 -3.40 0.53
C THR A 59 17.93 -4.41 1.31
N THR A 60 17.54 -5.68 1.36
CA THR A 60 18.34 -6.74 1.97
C THR A 60 19.70 -6.92 1.27
N GLN A 61 19.72 -6.82 -0.07
CA GLN A 61 20.95 -6.95 -0.85
C GLN A 61 21.90 -5.75 -0.66
N LEU A 62 21.39 -4.52 -0.61
CA LEU A 62 22.19 -3.34 -0.28
C LEU A 62 22.79 -3.45 1.13
N LYS A 63 22.03 -3.92 2.11
CA LYS A 63 22.52 -4.18 3.47
C LYS A 63 23.69 -5.15 3.45
N PHE A 64 23.61 -6.25 2.70
CA PHE A 64 24.71 -7.20 2.54
C PHE A 64 25.95 -6.56 1.89
N GLN A 65 25.76 -5.79 0.82
CA GLN A 65 26.86 -5.11 0.12
C GLN A 65 27.59 -4.11 1.03
N VAL A 66 26.86 -3.35 1.85
CA VAL A 66 27.47 -2.41 2.82
C VAL A 66 28.25 -3.16 3.90
N TYR A 67 27.74 -4.29 4.40
CA TYR A 67 28.50 -5.10 5.36
C TYR A 67 29.78 -5.66 4.76
N TYR A 68 29.70 -6.20 3.54
CA TYR A 68 30.86 -6.74 2.83
C TYR A 68 31.90 -5.66 2.53
N LEU A 69 31.48 -4.47 2.09
CA LEU A 69 32.38 -3.34 1.86
C LEU A 69 33.05 -2.87 3.16
N ASN A 70 32.31 -2.83 4.27
CA ASN A 70 32.87 -2.53 5.59
C ASN A 70 33.92 -3.56 6.00
N GLU A 71 33.69 -4.85 5.75
CA GLU A 71 34.65 -5.92 6.05
C GLU A 71 35.92 -5.82 5.18
N LEU A 72 35.78 -5.52 3.88
CA LEU A 72 36.93 -5.28 3.00
C LEU A 72 37.76 -4.07 3.43
N LEU A 73 37.11 -2.94 3.75
CA LEU A 73 37.79 -1.75 4.27
C LEU A 73 38.52 -2.02 5.59
N GLN A 74 37.97 -2.89 6.43
CA GLN A 74 38.60 -3.35 7.67
C GLN A 74 39.85 -4.20 7.41
N ASN A 75 39.79 -5.12 6.44
CA ASN A 75 40.94 -5.95 6.07
C ASN A 75 42.12 -5.14 5.50
N ILE A 76 41.84 -3.99 4.87
CA ILE A 76 42.85 -3.07 4.36
C ILE A 76 43.45 -2.22 5.50
N GLY A 77 42.64 -1.82 6.49
CA GLY A 77 43.06 -1.00 7.62
C GLY A 77 43.34 -1.81 8.90
N LYS A 78 44.49 -2.47 9.00
CA LYS A 78 44.93 -3.34 10.13
C LYS A 78 45.01 -2.71 11.54
N THR A 79 44.36 -1.57 11.85
CA THR A 79 44.63 -0.80 13.10
C THR A 79 43.41 -0.21 13.84
N ARG A 80 42.16 -0.70 13.73
CA ARG A 80 41.04 -0.11 14.51
C ARG A 80 40.36 -1.05 15.51
N GLN A 81 40.57 -0.76 16.79
CA GLN A 81 39.94 -1.37 17.98
C GLN A 81 38.43 -1.08 18.18
N ASN A 82 37.69 -0.57 17.19
CA ASN A 82 36.26 -0.24 17.36
C ASN A 82 35.39 -0.88 16.28
N ILE A 83 35.27 -2.21 16.39
CA ILE A 83 34.64 -3.12 15.41
C ILE A 83 33.11 -2.97 15.37
N TYR A 84 32.49 -2.58 16.49
CA TYR A 84 31.04 -2.55 16.63
C TYR A 84 30.39 -1.27 16.08
N LEU A 85 31.09 -0.13 16.16
CA LEU A 85 30.53 1.18 15.82
C LEU A 85 30.09 1.34 14.35
N PRO A 86 30.93 1.02 13.33
CA PRO A 86 30.54 1.18 11.93
C PRO A 86 29.48 0.16 11.50
N ARG A 87 29.46 -1.03 12.13
CA ARG A 87 28.50 -2.10 11.87
C ARG A 87 27.11 -1.76 12.42
N ILE A 88 27.07 -1.21 13.62
CA ILE A 88 25.83 -0.71 14.24
C ILE A 88 25.34 0.52 13.47
N GLY A 89 26.23 1.47 13.15
CA GLY A 89 25.90 2.68 12.39
C GLY A 89 25.29 2.39 11.01
N SER A 90 25.89 1.48 10.23
CA SER A 90 25.34 1.11 8.92
C SER A 90 23.98 0.42 9.04
N SER A 91 23.79 -0.43 10.04
CA SER A 91 22.51 -1.10 10.29
C SER A 91 21.38 -0.12 10.66
N LEU A 92 21.70 0.90 11.47
CA LEU A 92 20.77 1.95 11.91
C LEU A 92 20.37 2.86 10.75
N MET A 93 21.33 3.30 9.93
CA MET A 93 21.04 4.08 8.72
C MET A 93 20.15 3.32 7.75
N PHE A 94 20.35 2.01 7.66
CA PHE A 94 19.55 1.18 6.76
C PHE A 94 18.11 1.00 7.27
N ALA A 95 17.95 0.74 8.57
CA ALA A 95 16.64 0.61 9.21
C ALA A 95 15.86 1.93 9.20
N SER A 96 16.53 3.07 9.36
CA SER A 96 15.88 4.38 9.26
C SER A 96 15.46 4.71 7.83
N ALA A 97 16.28 4.37 6.82
CA ALA A 97 15.92 4.57 5.43
C ALA A 97 14.70 3.73 5.02
N THR A 98 14.65 2.44 5.37
CA THR A 98 13.52 1.57 5.01
C THR A 98 12.21 1.98 5.68
N THR A 99 12.26 2.40 6.94
CA THR A 99 11.08 2.93 7.66
C THR A 99 10.58 4.24 7.04
N LEU A 100 11.50 5.16 6.68
CA LEU A 100 11.14 6.40 5.97
C LEU A 100 10.45 6.12 4.63
N PHE A 101 10.99 5.20 3.82
CA PHE A 101 10.37 4.82 2.56
C PHE A 101 8.96 4.24 2.75
N ALA A 102 8.77 3.37 3.74
CA ALA A 102 7.46 2.80 4.04
C ALA A 102 6.43 3.89 4.46
N ILE A 103 6.87 4.89 5.22
CA ILE A 103 6.00 6.00 5.66
C ILE A 103 5.64 6.91 4.50
N VAL A 104 6.60 7.27 3.63
CA VAL A 104 6.32 8.09 2.44
C VAL A 104 5.35 7.37 1.50
N ALA A 105 5.53 6.07 1.29
CA ALA A 105 4.62 5.26 0.47
C ALA A 105 3.21 5.18 1.07
N GLY A 106 3.09 4.95 2.38
CA GLY A 106 1.79 4.92 3.07
C GLY A 106 1.07 6.27 3.05
N GLN A 107 1.82 7.37 3.20
CA GLN A 107 1.25 8.71 3.10
C GLN A 107 0.77 9.02 1.67
N LEU A 108 1.55 8.67 0.64
CA LEU A 108 1.16 8.89 -0.74
C LEU A 108 -0.15 8.16 -1.06
N LEU A 109 -0.27 6.91 -0.60
CA LEU A 109 -1.48 6.12 -0.78
C LEU A 109 -2.70 6.76 -0.10
N THR A 110 -2.51 7.25 1.13
CA THR A 110 -3.56 7.97 1.88
C THR A 110 -3.99 9.22 1.12
N ASN A 111 -3.04 10.02 0.64
CA ASN A 111 -3.30 11.24 -0.11
C ASN A 111 -4.07 10.96 -1.42
N GLU A 112 -3.66 9.95 -2.19
CA GLU A 112 -4.36 9.58 -3.42
C GLU A 112 -5.77 9.05 -3.13
N SER A 113 -5.97 8.29 -2.03
CA SER A 113 -7.30 7.83 -1.63
C SER A 113 -8.26 9.00 -1.33
N LEU A 114 -7.77 10.05 -0.67
CA LEU A 114 -8.54 11.26 -0.36
C LEU A 114 -8.82 12.09 -1.61
N LYS A 115 -7.87 12.19 -2.55
CA LYS A 115 -8.09 12.86 -3.84
C LYS A 115 -9.18 12.20 -4.67
N ILE A 116 -9.27 10.87 -4.65
CA ILE A 116 -10.35 10.14 -5.33
C ILE A 116 -11.70 10.50 -4.71
N LEU A 117 -11.79 10.58 -3.37
CA LEU A 117 -12.99 11.00 -2.66
C LEU A 117 -13.38 12.45 -3.02
N GLU A 118 -12.42 13.36 -3.02
CA GLU A 118 -12.63 14.77 -3.36
C GLU A 118 -13.08 14.94 -4.82
N SER A 119 -12.47 14.21 -5.74
CA SER A 119 -12.85 14.20 -7.16
C SER A 119 -14.27 13.64 -7.36
N ALA A 120 -14.63 12.60 -6.61
CA ALA A 120 -15.98 12.04 -6.60
C ALA A 120 -17.00 13.06 -6.08
N ALA A 121 -16.68 13.80 -5.01
CA ALA A 121 -17.53 14.82 -4.42
C ALA A 121 -17.73 16.04 -5.34
N ASN A 122 -16.68 16.46 -6.06
CA ASN A 122 -16.68 17.59 -6.99
C ASN A 122 -17.33 17.26 -8.35
N SER A 123 -17.69 16.00 -8.60
CA SER A 123 -18.41 15.63 -9.82
C SER A 123 -19.81 16.26 -9.86
N ARG A 124 -20.40 16.44 -11.05
CA ARG A 124 -21.79 16.90 -11.20
C ARG A 124 -22.80 15.78 -10.87
N TRP A 125 -22.60 15.06 -9.78
CA TRP A 125 -23.40 13.90 -9.42
C TRP A 125 -24.86 14.24 -9.10
N THR A 126 -25.14 15.49 -8.73
CA THR A 126 -26.50 16.01 -8.48
C THR A 126 -27.39 16.06 -9.72
N SER A 127 -26.85 15.91 -10.93
CA SER A 127 -27.64 15.80 -12.16
C SER A 127 -27.83 14.35 -12.62
N TRP A 128 -27.20 13.36 -11.99
CA TRP A 128 -27.23 11.96 -12.43
C TRP A 128 -28.56 11.27 -12.10
N SER A 129 -28.79 10.08 -12.67
CA SER A 129 -29.95 9.26 -12.32
C SER A 129 -29.93 8.85 -10.84
N GLN A 130 -31.11 8.63 -10.24
CA GLN A 130 -31.25 8.30 -8.81
C GLN A 130 -30.45 7.06 -8.40
N ALA A 131 -30.36 6.05 -9.27
CA ALA A 131 -29.56 4.86 -9.05
C ALA A 131 -28.06 5.19 -8.95
N ASN A 132 -27.55 6.00 -9.87
CA ASN A 132 -26.13 6.37 -9.91
C ASN A 132 -25.74 7.27 -8.71
N ARG A 133 -26.64 8.16 -8.25
CA ARG A 133 -26.43 8.96 -7.04
C ARG A 133 -26.30 8.10 -5.79
N ARG A 134 -27.16 7.08 -5.66
CA ARG A 134 -27.11 6.14 -4.53
C ARG A 134 -25.79 5.38 -4.50
N SER A 135 -25.32 4.87 -5.63
CA SER A 135 -24.04 4.16 -5.72
C SER A 135 -22.85 5.08 -5.36
N LEU A 136 -22.85 6.33 -5.84
CA LEU A 136 -21.80 7.28 -5.51
C LEU A 136 -21.78 7.64 -4.02
N LEU A 137 -22.96 7.85 -3.41
CA LEU A 137 -23.05 8.14 -1.97
C LEU A 137 -22.51 6.99 -1.13
N ILE A 138 -22.86 5.74 -1.48
CA ILE A 138 -22.32 4.55 -0.80
C ILE A 138 -20.79 4.48 -0.96
N PHE A 139 -20.28 4.78 -2.16
CA PHE A 139 -18.84 4.85 -2.40
C PHE A 139 -18.17 5.92 -1.53
N MET A 140 -18.71 7.14 -1.50
CA MET A 140 -18.15 8.26 -0.71
C MET A 140 -18.18 7.97 0.80
N ILE A 141 -19.26 7.38 1.32
CA ILE A 141 -19.37 6.99 2.74
C ILE A 141 -18.31 5.94 3.10
N ASN A 142 -18.04 4.98 2.23
CA ASN A 142 -16.99 3.98 2.46
C ASN A 142 -15.59 4.55 2.29
N ALA A 143 -15.39 5.43 1.31
CA ALA A 143 -14.10 6.08 1.01
C ALA A 143 -13.75 7.22 1.99
N GLN A 144 -14.67 7.66 2.84
CA GLN A 144 -14.37 8.54 3.97
C GLN A 144 -13.39 7.94 4.96
N LYS A 145 -13.30 6.60 5.04
CA LYS A 145 -12.22 5.94 5.77
C LYS A 145 -10.98 5.91 4.87
N PRO A 146 -9.95 6.72 5.15
CA PRO A 146 -8.74 6.71 4.35
C PRO A 146 -8.11 5.32 4.35
N PHE A 147 -7.50 4.95 3.24
CA PHE A 147 -6.79 3.68 3.15
C PHE A 147 -5.43 3.82 3.82
N VAL A 148 -5.39 3.50 5.12
CA VAL A 148 -4.19 3.59 5.94
C VAL A 148 -3.49 2.23 5.97
N ILE A 149 -2.22 2.21 5.58
CA ILE A 149 -1.36 1.03 5.77
C ILE A 149 -0.77 1.10 7.17
N GLY A 150 -1.14 0.13 8.01
CA GLY A 150 -0.60 0.03 9.35
C GLY A 150 -0.90 -1.29 10.03
N THR A 151 -0.15 -1.54 11.10
CA THR A 151 -0.39 -2.58 12.11
C THR A 151 -0.68 -1.89 13.45
N ALA A 152 -1.09 -2.64 14.47
CA ALA A 152 -1.38 -2.09 15.79
C ALA A 152 -0.23 -1.28 16.43
N PHE A 153 1.02 -1.50 15.99
CA PHE A 153 2.22 -0.87 16.53
C PHE A 153 2.91 0.10 15.56
N TYR A 154 2.49 0.13 14.29
CA TYR A 154 3.18 0.89 13.23
C TYR A 154 2.19 1.40 12.20
N ILE A 155 2.11 2.72 12.05
CA ILE A 155 1.22 3.37 11.08
C ILE A 155 2.09 4.13 10.08
N CYS A 156 1.92 3.86 8.78
CA CYS A 156 2.71 4.47 7.72
C CYS A 156 2.24 5.90 7.38
N GLU A 157 2.30 6.82 8.35
CA GLU A 157 1.92 8.22 8.19
C GLU A 157 2.99 9.16 8.78
N TYR A 158 3.08 10.39 8.28
CA TYR A 158 4.06 11.38 8.79
C TYR A 158 3.97 11.65 10.32
N PRO A 159 2.79 11.70 10.96
CA PRO A 159 2.69 11.89 12.42
C PRO A 159 3.38 10.78 13.23
N PHE A 160 3.53 9.57 12.67
CA PHE A 160 4.25 8.49 13.30
C PHE A 160 5.74 8.81 13.49
N ILE A 161 6.39 9.45 12.50
CA ILE A 161 7.81 9.87 12.58
C ILE A 161 8.00 10.88 13.72
N ILE A 162 7.10 11.87 13.81
CA ILE A 162 7.17 12.93 14.82
C ILE A 162 7.00 12.32 16.23
N THR A 163 6.10 11.35 16.36
CA THR A 163 5.86 10.65 17.62
C THR A 163 7.05 9.77 18.02
N ALA A 164 7.59 8.99 17.08
CA ALA A 164 8.79 8.18 17.31
C ALA A 164 10.01 9.05 17.66
N GLY A 165 10.19 10.19 17.01
CA GLY A 165 11.26 11.13 17.31
C GLY A 165 11.18 11.70 18.73
N LYS A 166 9.98 11.94 19.27
CA LYS A 166 9.75 12.38 20.66
C LYS A 166 10.07 11.32 21.71
N PHE A 167 10.04 10.03 21.36
CA PHE A 167 10.45 8.96 22.29
C PHE A 167 11.97 8.84 22.40
N VAL A 168 12.73 9.42 21.46
CA VAL A 168 14.20 9.33 21.40
C VAL A 168 14.87 10.62 21.92
N SER A 169 14.13 11.73 22.06
CA SER A 169 14.59 12.98 22.70
C SER A 169 14.33 12.97 24.20
#